data_AF-A0A0D7BEP3-F1
#
_entry.id   AF-A0A0D7BEP3-F1
#
_cell.length_a   1.000
_cell.length_b   1.000
_cell.length_c   1.000
_cell.angle_alpha   90.00
_cell.angle_beta   90.00
_cell.angle_gamma   90.00
#
_symmetry.space_group_name_H-M   'P 1'
#
loop_
_entity.id
_entity.type
_entity.pdbx_description
1 polymer ?
#
loop_
_entity_poly.entity_id
_entity_poly.type
_entity_poly.pdbx_seq_one_letter_code
_entity_poly.pdbx_strand_id
1 'polypeptide(L)' 'MTGRNAFVYVKGKLGLLNATTPLYLQACFKPLDAYDEDEKYVELDLEAWEELVPYILKLRVM' A
#
# COMPACT_ATOMS: atom_id res chain seq x y z
N MET A 1 8.25 -4.90 10.82
CA MET A 1 8.31 -5.75 9.59
C MET A 1 8.51 -4.77 8.45
N THR A 2 9.57 -4.92 7.65
CA THR A 2 9.93 -3.90 6.66
C THR A 2 8.91 -3.79 5.53
N GLY A 3 8.76 -2.60 4.92
CA GLY A 3 7.84 -2.39 3.81
C GLY A 3 8.11 -3.30 2.62
N ARG A 4 9.38 -3.63 2.35
CA ARG A 4 9.75 -4.62 1.31
C ARG A 4 9.17 -6.01 1.59
N ASN A 5 9.26 -6.48 2.83
CA ASN A 5 8.69 -7.78 3.22
C ASN A 5 7.16 -7.76 3.13
N ALA A 6 6.54 -6.64 3.51
CA ALA A 6 5.10 -6.44 3.35
C ALA A 6 4.67 -6.49 1.89
N PHE A 7 5.40 -5.83 1.00
CA PHE A 7 5.09 -5.83 -0.42
C PHE A 7 5.24 -7.22 -1.05
N VAL A 8 6.31 -7.95 -0.72
CA VAL A 8 6.50 -9.35 -1.16
C VAL A 8 5.36 -10.25 -0.65
N TYR A 9 4.95 -10.10 0.61
CA TYR A 9 3.83 -10.84 1.17
C TYR A 9 2.51 -10.57 0.42
N VAL A 10 2.21 -9.30 0.15
CA VAL A 10 1.00 -8.89 -0.60
C VAL A 10 1.04 -9.44 -2.03
N LYS A 11 2.19 -9.36 -2.72
CA LYS A 11 2.38 -9.98 -4.04
C LYS A 11 2.15 -11.49 -3.98
N GLY A 12 2.64 -12.17 -2.94
CA GLY A 12 2.41 -13.59 -2.70
C GLY A 12 0.92 -13.93 -2.55
N LYS A 13 0.19 -13.14 -1.76
CA LYS A 13 -1.26 -13.29 -1.58
C LYS A 13 -2.06 -13.09 -2.86
N LEU A 14 -1.61 -12.21 -3.75
CA LEU A 14 -2.28 -11.89 -5.01
C LEU A 14 -1.80 -12.74 -6.20
N GLY A 15 -0.88 -13.69 -6.00
CA GLY A 15 -0.31 -14.49 -7.10
C GLY A 15 0.58 -13.70 -8.05
N LEU A 16 1.05 -12.52 -7.64
CA LEU A 16 1.82 -11.57 -8.46
C LEU A 16 3.35 -11.70 -8.27
N LEU A 17 3.83 -12.75 -7.61
CA LEU A 17 5.27 -12.94 -7.39
C LEU A 17 6.05 -13.04 -8.71
N ASN A 18 5.44 -13.65 -9.72
CA ASN A 18 6.03 -13.85 -11.04
C ASN A 18 5.60 -12.78 -12.06
N ALA A 19 4.97 -11.69 -11.61
CA ALA A 19 4.60 -10.59 -12.50
C ALA A 19 5.86 -9.99 -13.14
N THR A 20 5.88 -9.96 -14.48
CA THR A 20 7.00 -9.41 -15.28
C THR A 20 6.90 -7.90 -15.45
N THR A 21 5.75 -7.31 -15.14
CA THR A 21 5.55 -5.86 -15.12
C THR A 21 6.01 -5.26 -13.79
N PRO A 22 6.56 -4.03 -13.79
CA PRO A 22 6.77 -3.28 -12.56
C PRO A 22 5.44 -3.14 -11.81
N LEU A 23 5.48 -3.36 -10.50
CA LEU A 23 4.30 -3.21 -9.64
C LEU A 23 4.64 -2.24 -8.51
N TYR A 24 3.67 -1.42 -8.16
CA TYR A 24 3.74 -0.41 -7.12
C TYR A 24 2.72 -0.73 -6.04
N LEU A 25 3.08 -0.46 -4.79
CA LEU A 25 2.14 -0.55 -3.68
C LEU A 25 1.52 0.83 -3.48
N GLN A 26 0.20 0.88 -3.50
CA GLN A 26 -0.57 2.08 -3.22
C GLN A 26 -1.39 1.88 -1.95
N ALA A 27 -1.58 2.96 -1.20
CA ALA A 27 -2.41 2.97 -0.01
C ALA A 27 -3.46 4.07 -0.08
N CYS A 28 -4.62 3.79 0.50
CA CYS A 28 -5.58 4.80 0.90
C CYS A 28 -5.40 5.03 2.40
N PHE A 29 -5.26 6.29 2.80
CA PHE A 29 -5.09 6.68 4.19
C PHE A 29 -6.42 7.11 4.80
N LYS A 30 -6.50 7.10 6.14
CA LYS A 30 -7.62 7.72 6.84
C LYS A 30 -7.67 9.21 6.47
N PRO A 31 -8.80 9.74 5.99
CA PRO A 31 -8.94 11.17 5.79
C PRO A 31 -8.74 11.87 7.15
N LEU A 32 -7.84 12.86 7.19
CA LEU A 32 -7.65 13.73 8.36
C LEU A 32 -8.82 14.71 8.50
N ASP A 33 -9.49 15.01 7.39
CA ASP A 33 -10.67 15.87 7.33
C ASP A 33 -11.89 15.05 6.91
N ALA A 34 -12.95 15.05 7.73
CA ALA A 34 -14.16 14.25 7.56
C ALA A 34 -15.03 14.62 6.34
N TYR A 35 -14.51 15.41 5.39
CA TYR A 35 -15.25 15.95 4.24
C TYR A 35 -14.78 15.38 2.88
N ASP A 36 -13.70 14.61 2.85
CA ASP A 36 -13.21 14.00 1.61
C ASP A 36 -13.67 12.53 1.55
N GLU A 37 -14.81 12.30 0.90
CA GLU A 37 -15.38 10.96 0.70
C GLU A 37 -14.67 10.18 -0.43
N ASP A 38 -13.77 10.82 -1.17
CA ASP A 38 -13.08 10.19 -2.30
C ASP A 38 -11.87 9.36 -1.82
N GLU A 39 -11.93 8.04 -2.05
CA GLU A 39 -10.84 7.12 -1.77
C GLU A 39 -9.63 7.40 -2.68
N LYS A 40 -8.74 8.28 -2.21
CA LYS A 40 -7.50 8.60 -2.91
C LYS A 40 -6.42 7.58 -2.60
N TYR A 41 -6.01 6.85 -3.62
CA TYR A 41 -4.84 5.99 -3.57
C TYR A 41 -3.58 6.78 -3.91
N VAL A 42 -2.55 6.65 -3.09
CA VAL A 42 -1.22 7.22 -3.34
C VAL A 42 -0.17 6.12 -3.26
N GLU A 43 0.90 6.27 -4.03
CA GLU A 43 2.05 5.37 -3.96
C GLU A 43 2.66 5.41 -2.56
N LEU A 44 2.97 4.23 -2.04
CA LEU A 44 3.42 4.08 -0.67
C LEU A 44 4.95 3.95 -0.61
N ASP A 45 5.57 4.81 0.18
CA ASP A 45 6.98 4.70 0.52
C ASP A 45 7.22 3.51 1.46
N LEU A 46 7.98 2.53 0.97
CA LEU A 46 8.31 1.31 1.71
C LEU A 46 9.33 1.55 2.83
N GLU A 47 10.08 2.66 2.80
CA GLU A 47 11.00 3.04 3.88
C GLU A 47 10.23 3.58 5.09
N ALA A 48 9.18 4.38 4.84
CA ALA A 48 8.29 4.91 5.88
C ALA A 48 7.19 3.91 6.33
N TRP A 49 7.22 2.65 5.86
CA TRP A 49 6.16 1.67 6.09
C TRP A 49 5.72 1.57 7.56
N GLU A 50 6.66 1.46 8.50
CA GLU A 50 6.33 1.22 9.91
C GLU A 50 5.58 2.40 10.55
N GLU A 51 5.84 3.62 10.09
CA GLU A 51 5.14 4.84 10.52
C GLU A 51 3.76 4.99 9.86
N LEU A 52 3.62 4.51 8.62
CA LEU A 52 2.41 4.65 7.83
C LEU A 52 1.34 3.60 8.17
N VAL A 53 1.74 2.38 8.56
CA VAL A 53 0.83 1.25 8.86
C VAL A 53 -0.40 1.62 9.71
N PRO A 54 -0.29 2.41 10.81
CA PRO A 54 -1.43 2.76 11.65
C PRO A 54 -2.50 3.62 10.93
N TYR A 55 -2.12 4.29 9.85
CA TYR A 55 -2.95 5.24 9.12
C TYR A 55 -3.53 4.68 7.82
N ILE A 56 -3.05 3.50 7.38
CA ILE A 56 -3.51 2.85 6.15
C ILE A 56 -4.89 2.23 6.37
N LEU A 57 -5.84 2.55 5.49
CA LEU A 57 -7.15 1.91 5.43
C LEU A 57 -7.19 0.74 4.45
N LYS A 58 -6.62 0.95 3.26
CA LYS A 58 -6.65 -0.05 2.17
C LYS A 58 -5.32 -0.05 1.44
N LEU A 59 -4.94 -1.23 0.94
CA LEU A 59 -3.79 -1.42 0.07
C LEU A 59 -4.24 -1.90 -1.31
N ARG A 60 -3.51 -1.49 -2.33
CA ARG A 60 -3.68 -1.93 -3.72
C ARG A 60 -2.31 -2.13 -4.35
N VAL A 61 -2.19 -3.16 -5.18
CA VAL A 61 -1.03 -3.36 -6.05
C VAL A 61 -1.46 -2.97 -7.47
N MET A 62 -0.67 -2.12 -8.13
CA MET A 62 -0.91 -1.66 -9.49
C MET A 62 0.32 -1.86 -10.36
#